data_AF-A0A2G9P3W2-F1
#
_entry.id   AF-A0A2G9P3W2-F1
#
_cell.length_a   1.000
_cell.length_b   1.000
_cell.length_c   1.000
_cell.angle_alpha   90.00
_cell.angle_beta   90.00
_cell.angle_gamma   90.00
#
_symmetry.space_group_name_H-M   'P 1'
#
loop_
_entity.id
_entity.type
_entity.pdbx_description
1 polymer ?
#
loop_
_entity_poly.entity_id
_entity_poly.type
_entity_poly.pdbx_seq_one_letter_code
_entity_poly.pdbx_strand_id
1 'polypeptide(L)' 'FKDSTDLYVHLSKKGLSKETVIAISKMKDEPQWMLDFRLRSYEIFMKKPMPTWGG' A
#
# COMPACT_ATOMS: atom_id res chain seq x y z
N PHE A 1 6.01 21.91 3.80
CA PHE A 1 5.36 20.66 3.37
C PHE A 1 5.49 20.53 1.86
N LYS A 2 6.57 19.91 1.39
CA LYS A 2 6.78 19.58 -0.02
C LYS A 2 7.30 18.16 -0.01
N ASP A 3 6.39 17.19 0.13
CA ASP A 3 6.79 15.81 -0.11
C ASP A 3 7.29 15.74 -1.56
N SER A 4 8.51 15.25 -1.76
CA SER A 4 9.14 15.22 -3.08
C SER A 4 8.33 14.31 -4.00
N THR A 5 7.73 14.89 -5.04
CA THR A 5 6.88 14.18 -6.02
C THR A 5 7.59 12.98 -6.64
N ASP A 6 8.91 13.02 -6.75
CA ASP A 6 9.76 11.96 -7.30
C ASP A 6 9.63 10.61 -6.57
N LEU A 7 9.38 10.63 -5.26
CA LEU A 7 9.17 9.41 -4.46
C LEU A 7 7.83 8.73 -4.81
N TYR A 8 6.77 9.52 -5.02
CA TYR A 8 5.46 9.01 -5.43
C TYR A 8 5.49 8.44 -6.86
N VAL A 9 6.32 9.02 -7.74
CA VAL A 9 6.55 8.49 -9.10
C VAL A 9 7.21 7.11 -9.06
N HIS A 10 8.08 6.84 -8.08
CA HIS A 10 8.74 5.54 -7.96
C HIS A 10 7.84 4.47 -7.31
N LEU A 11 6.97 4.88 -6.38
CA LEU A 11 5.95 4.01 -5.76
C LEU A 11 4.79 3.68 -6.69
N SER A 12 4.53 4.48 -7.74
CA SER A 12 3.38 4.33 -8.64
C SER A 12 3.50 3.20 -9.68
N LYS A 13 4.39 2.23 -9.47
CA LYS A 13 4.39 1.00 -10.28
C LYS A 13 2.95 0.47 -10.36
N LYS A 14 2.52 0.09 -11.56
CA LYS A 14 1.13 -0.34 -11.81
C LYS A 14 0.78 -1.51 -10.88
N GLY A 15 -0.29 -1.33 -10.11
CA GLY A 15 -0.87 -2.36 -9.24
C GLY A 15 -0.40 -2.31 -7.79
N LEU A 16 -1.22 -2.87 -6.90
CA LEU A 16 -0.91 -2.97 -5.48
C LEU A 16 -0.15 -4.27 -5.21
N SER A 17 1.08 -4.16 -4.70
CA SER A 17 1.87 -5.31 -4.25
C SER A 17 2.29 -5.18 -2.79
N LYS A 18 2.72 -6.29 -2.20
CA LYS A 18 3.24 -6.33 -0.83
C LYS A 18 4.44 -5.40 -0.66
N GLU A 19 5.31 -5.33 -1.66
CA GLU A 19 6.51 -4.50 -1.68
C GLU A 19 6.16 -3.00 -1.67
N THR A 20 5.12 -2.60 -2.41
CA THR A 20 4.61 -1.22 -2.40
C THR A 20 4.10 -0.85 -1.01
N VAL A 21 3.39 -1.74 -0.33
CA VAL A 21 2.90 -1.52 1.05
C VAL A 21 4.07 -1.33 2.02
N ILE A 22 5.12 -2.17 1.93
CA ILE A 22 6.33 -2.06 2.75
C ILE A 22 7.06 -0.74 2.47
N ALA A 23 7.21 -0.39 1.19
CA ALA A 23 7.90 0.83 0.78
C ALA A 23 7.17 2.09 1.27
N ILE A 24 5.84 2.14 1.20
CA ILE A 24 5.03 3.23 1.75
C ILE A 24 5.21 3.34 3.26
N SER A 25 5.17 2.21 3.98
CA SER A 25 5.28 2.20 5.44
C SER A 25 6.64 2.71 5.91
N LYS A 26 7.73 2.27 5.23
CA LYS A 26 9.09 2.79 5.46
C LYS A 26 9.21 4.27 5.13
N MET A 27 8.63 4.72 4.02
CA MET A 27 8.67 6.13 3.63
C MET A 27 7.98 7.03 4.67
N LYS A 28 6.92 6.54 5.29
CA LYS A 28 6.14 7.25 6.30
C LYS A 28 6.65 7.07 7.73
N ASP A 29 7.78 6.39 7.89
CA ASP A 29 8.37 6.04 9.20
C ASP A 29 7.32 5.48 10.18
N GLU A 30 6.49 4.57 9.67
CA GLU A 30 5.39 4.01 10.43
C GLU A 30 5.91 2.99 11.47
N PRO A 31 5.30 2.93 12.67
CA PRO A 31 5.63 1.92 13.66
C PRO A 31 5.27 0.51 13.16
N GLN A 32 5.98 -0.52 13.65
CA GLN A 32 5.83 -1.91 13.18
C GLN A 32 4.37 -2.41 13.16
N TRP A 33 3.57 -2.03 14.16
CA TRP A 33 2.16 -2.45 14.24
C TRP A 33 1.32 -1.93 13.06
N MET A 34 1.65 -0.76 12.50
CA MET A 34 1.00 -0.20 11.32
C MET A 34 1.40 -0.97 10.06
N LEU A 35 2.67 -1.32 9.92
CA LEU A 35 3.14 -2.17 8.83
C LEU A 35 2.40 -3.52 8.84
N ASP A 36 2.32 -4.17 10.01
CA ASP A 36 1.63 -5.45 10.17
C ASP A 36 0.13 -5.34 9.85
N PHE A 37 -0.50 -4.25 10.26
CA PHE A 37 -1.91 -3.96 9.94
C PHE A 37 -2.13 -3.80 8.43
N ARG A 38 -1.26 -3.06 7.75
CA ARG A 38 -1.34 -2.85 6.30
C ARG A 38 -1.11 -4.16 5.54
N LEU A 39 -0.12 -4.96 5.96
CA LEU A 39 0.17 -6.27 5.35
C LEU A 39 -1.01 -7.23 5.49
N ARG A 40 -1.62 -7.30 6.69
CA ARG A 40 -2.83 -8.11 6.92
C ARG A 40 -3.99 -7.64 6.04
N SER A 41 -4.18 -6.33 5.92
CA SER A 41 -5.23 -5.75 5.06
C SER A 41 -5.02 -6.09 3.59
N TYR A 42 -3.77 -6.04 3.10
CA TYR A 42 -3.41 -6.45 1.74
C TYR A 42 -3.74 -7.93 1.50
N GLU A 43 -3.37 -8.82 2.42
CA GLU A 43 -3.69 -10.25 2.29
C GLU A 43 -5.20 -10.51 2.27
N ILE A 44 -5.97 -9.80 3.10
CA ILE A 44 -7.43 -9.91 3.11
C ILE A 44 -8.01 -9.38 1.79
N PHE A 45 -7.51 -8.26 1.28
CA PHE A 45 -7.94 -7.70 0.00
C PHE A 45 -7.70 -8.69 -1.15
N MET A 46 -6.51 -9.27 -1.25
CA MET A 46 -6.18 -10.26 -2.29
C MET A 46 -7.02 -11.54 -2.19
N LYS A 47 -7.52 -11.90 -1.00
CA LYS A 47 -8.41 -13.06 -0.78
C LYS A 47 -9.87 -12.76 -1.09
N LYS A 48 -10.28 -11.49 -1.11
CA LYS A 48 -11.67 -11.11 -1.38
C LYS A 48 -11.92 -11.10 -2.89
N PRO A 49 -13.02 -11.70 -3.37
CA PRO A 49 -13.41 -11.53 -4.76
C PRO A 49 -13.76 -10.07 -5.02
N MET A 50 -13.54 -9.63 -6.26
CA MET A 50 -13.99 -8.30 -6.68
C MET A 50 -15.51 -8.22 -6.53
N PRO A 51 -16.04 -7.15 -5.90
CA PRO A 51 -17.47 -6.99 -5.77
C PRO A 51 -18.11 -6.85 -7.16
N THR A 52 -19.32 -7.40 -7.32
CA THR A 52 -20.09 -7.36 -8.56
C THR A 52 -21.05 -6.17 -8.64
N TRP A 53 -20.98 -5.26 -7.66
CA TRP A 53 -21.85 -4.10 -7.53
C TRP A 53 -21.05 -2.81 -7.74
N GLY A 54 -21.72 -1.75 -8.19
CA GLY A 54 -21.10 -0.44 -8.43
C GLY A 54 -20.38 -0.31 -9.78
N GLY A 55 -21.03 -0.74 -10.86
CA GLY A 55 -20.62 -0.41 -12.23
C GLY A 55 -20.82 1.05 -12.55
#